data_AF-A0A4V3N8G7-F1
#
_entry.id   AF-A0A4V3N8G7-F1
#
_cell.length_a   1.000
_cell.length_b   1.000
_cell.length_c   1.000
_cell.angle_alpha   90.00
_cell.angle_beta   90.00
_cell.angle_gamma   90.00
#
_symmetry.space_group_name_H-M   'P 1'
#
loop_
_entity.id
_entity.type
_entity.pdbx_description
1 polymer ?
#
loop_
_entity_poly.entity_id
_entity_poly.type
_entity_poly.pdbx_seq_one_letter_code
_entity_poly.pdbx_strand_id
1 'polypeptide(L)'
;MLELRNVTKTVGAQEHIRDVSLTLQHGSLNVLLGPTLSGKTSLMRLMAGLDAPTTGSVWFDGKDVTGQPVQKRNVAMVYQQF
;
A
#
# COMPACT_ATOMS: atom_id res chain seq x y z
N MET A 1 -13.45 -1.14 1.11
CA MET A 1 -12.86 -0.26 0.11
C MET A 1 -11.57 0.26 0.72
N LEU A 2 -10.45 0.04 0.05
CA LEU A 2 -9.14 0.55 0.45
C LEU A 2 -8.80 1.75 -0.42
N GLU A 3 -8.34 2.84 0.17
CA GLU A 3 -7.90 4.03 -0.56
C GLU A 3 -6.49 4.41 -0.13
N LEU A 4 -5.64 4.76 -1.10
CA LEU A 4 -4.41 5.49 -0.87
C LEU A 4 -4.65 6.91 -1.39
N ARG A 5 -4.32 7.91 -0.56
CA ARG A 5 -4.47 9.32 -0.91
C ARG A 5 -3.12 9.99 -0.84
N ASN A 6 -2.60 10.37 -2.01
CA ASN A 6 -1.32 11.07 -2.20
C ASN A 6 -0.14 10.39 -1.49
N VAL A 7 -0.08 9.05 -1.59
CA VAL A 7 0.90 8.26 -0.85
C VAL A 7 2.25 8.33 -1.54
N THR A 8 3.26 8.77 -0.79
CA THR A 8 4.67 8.67 -1.19
C THR A 8 5.39 7.77 -0.19
N LYS A 9 6.35 6.99 -0.67
CA LYS A 9 7.26 6.20 0.18
C LYS A 9 8.69 6.41 -0.27
N THR A 10 9.47 7.01 0.61
CA THR A 10 10.90 7.24 0.45
C THR A 10 11.68 6.29 1.35
N VAL A 11 12.69 5.64 0.79
CA VAL A 11 13.64 4.79 1.50
C VAL A 11 15.04 5.34 1.22
N GLY A 12 15.70 5.85 2.27
CA GLY A 12 16.93 6.62 2.10
C GLY A 12 16.68 7.86 1.22
N ALA A 13 17.41 7.97 0.12
CA ALA A 13 17.28 9.07 -0.85
C ALA A 13 16.38 8.73 -2.07
N GLN A 14 15.76 7.54 -2.09
CA GLN A 14 14.99 7.08 -3.25
C GLN A 14 13.50 7.00 -2.94
N GLU A 15 12.69 7.62 -3.79
CA GLU A 15 11.24 7.45 -3.76
C GLU A 15 10.85 6.15 -4.46
N HIS A 16 10.40 5.17 -3.68
CA HIS A 16 9.90 3.88 -4.15
C HIS A 16 8.45 3.96 -4.64
N ILE A 17 7.68 4.90 -4.08
CA ILE A 17 6.31 5.23 -4.47
C ILE A 17 6.22 6.76 -4.49
N ARG A 18 5.65 7.33 -5.55
CA ARG A 18 5.57 8.79 -5.77
C ARG A 18 4.12 9.22 -5.96
N ASP A 19 3.58 9.95 -4.99
CA ASP A 19 2.25 10.58 -5.04
C ASP A 19 1.16 9.69 -5.66
N VAL A 20 1.01 8.48 -5.13
CA VAL A 20 0.03 7.52 -5.65
C VAL A 20 -1.31 7.72 -4.95
N SER A 21 -2.35 7.92 -5.74
CA SER A 21 -3.74 7.85 -5.30
C SER A 21 -4.45 6.71 -6.01
N LEU A 22 -5.04 5.79 -5.25
CA LEU A 22 -5.72 4.61 -5.79
C LEU A 22 -6.86 4.17 -4.89
N THR A 23 -7.89 3.57 -5.49
CA THR A 23 -9.04 3.03 -4.77
C THR A 23 -9.29 1.58 -5.19
N LEU A 24 -9.32 0.67 -4.23
CA LEU A 24 -9.67 -0.74 -4.42
C LEU A 24 -11.05 -1.01 -3.82
N GLN A 25 -11.97 -1.44 -4.67
CA GLN A 25 -13.35 -1.73 -4.29
C GLN A 25 -13.47 -3.10 -3.61
N HIS A 26 -14.48 -3.25 -2.75
CA HIS A 26 -14.80 -4.55 -2.16
C HIS A 26 -15.17 -5.57 -3.23
N GLY A 27 -14.76 -6.83 -3.05
CA GLY A 27 -15.09 -7.92 -3.97
C GLY A 27 -14.45 -7.82 -5.36
N SER A 28 -13.55 -6.86 -5.59
CA SER A 28 -12.86 -6.69 -6.87
C SER A 28 -11.55 -7.48 -6.92
N LEU A 29 -11.27 -8.07 -8.09
CA LEU A 29 -9.96 -8.63 -8.39
C LEU A 29 -9.10 -7.55 -9.04
N ASN A 30 -8.02 -7.15 -8.37
CA ASN A 30 -7.08 -6.15 -8.87
C ASN A 30 -5.75 -6.82 -9.16
N VAL A 31 -5.16 -6.52 -10.32
CA VAL A 31 -3.85 -7.04 -10.72
C VAL A 31 -2.86 -5.88 -10.81
N LEU A 32 -1.74 -6.00 -10.11
CA LEU A 32 -0.68 -5.00 -10.09
C LEU A 32 0.48 -5.45 -11.00
N LEU A 33 0.65 -4.77 -12.13
CA LEU A 33 1.66 -5.08 -13.14
C LEU A 33 2.72 -3.98 -13.22
N GLY A 34 3.93 -4.36 -13.63
CA GLY A 34 5.03 -3.42 -13.85
C GLY A 34 6.39 -4.12 -13.85
N PRO A 35 7.45 -3.47 -14.36
CA PRO A 35 8.80 -4.04 -14.40
C PRO A 35 9.36 -4.27 -12.99
N THR A 36 10.41 -5.08 -12.88
CA THR A 36 11.15 -5.23 -11.61
C THR A 36 11.57 -3.85 -11.08
N LEU A 37 11.51 -3.67 -9.76
CA LEU A 37 11.77 -2.38 -9.07
C LEU A 37 10.76 -1.24 -9.34
N SER A 38 9.63 -1.48 -10.02
CA SER A 38 8.58 -0.46 -10.21
C SER A 38 7.77 -0.11 -8.95
N GLY A 39 8.21 -0.53 -7.77
CA GLY A 39 7.52 -0.24 -6.50
C GLY A 39 6.37 -1.18 -6.12
N LYS A 40 6.06 -2.24 -6.89
CA LYS A 40 4.92 -3.15 -6.61
C LYS A 40 4.92 -3.71 -5.19
N THR A 41 6.04 -4.29 -4.77
CA THR A 41 6.18 -4.87 -3.43
C THR A 41 6.06 -3.79 -2.35
N SER A 42 6.64 -2.60 -2.58
CA SER A 42 6.51 -1.45 -1.68
C SER A 42 5.04 -1.03 -1.52
N LEU A 43 4.30 -0.94 -2.63
CA LEU A 43 2.89 -0.60 -2.63
C LEU A 43 2.06 -1.64 -1.86
N MET A 44 2.29 -2.93 -2.12
CA MET A 44 1.61 -4.01 -1.40
C MET A 44 1.88 -3.99 0.11
N ARG A 45 3.11 -3.70 0.53
CA ARG A 45 3.47 -3.57 1.95
C ARG A 45 2.79 -2.37 2.63
N LEU A 46 2.67 -1.24 1.93
CA LEU A 46 1.91 -0.07 2.41
C LEU A 46 0.42 -0.39 2.58
N MET A 47 -0.17 -1.08 1.60
CA MET A 47 -1.58 -1.53 1.66
C MET A 47 -1.81 -2.48 2.85
N ALA A 48 -0.90 -3.43 3.06
CA ALA A 48 -0.95 -4.36 4.19
C ALA A 48 -0.66 -3.71 5.56
N GLY A 49 -0.07 -2.51 5.60
CA GLY A 49 0.33 -1.87 6.86
C GLY A 49 1.60 -2.46 7.46
N LEU A 50 2.42 -3.09 6.63
CA LEU A 50 3.77 -3.55 6.99
C LEU A 50 4.77 -2.40 6.95
N ASP A 51 4.54 -1.43 6.08
CA ASP A 51 5.29 -0.18 6.03
C ASP A 51 4.32 1.01 6.21
N ALA A 52 4.80 2.08 6.84
CA ALA A 52 4.09 3.36 6.85
C ALA A 52 4.51 4.23 5.64
N PRO A 53 3.57 4.99 5.04
CA PRO A 53 3.92 5.96 4.02
C PRO A 53 4.79 7.08 4.60
N THR A 54 5.61 7.71 3.76
CA THR A 54 6.39 8.91 4.14
C THR A 54 5.49 10.15 4.18
N THR A 55 4.58 10.26 3.19
CA THR A 55 3.53 11.28 3.15
C THR A 55 2.24 10.66 2.61
N GLY A 56 1.13 11.37 2.80
CA GLY A 56 -0.20 10.89 2.40
C GLY A 56 -0.81 9.96 3.43
N SER A 57 -1.88 9.27 3.04
CA SER A 57 -2.69 8.47 3.97
C SER A 57 -3.28 7.22 3.33
N VAL A 58 -3.53 6.21 4.16
CA VAL A 58 -4.19 4.95 3.79
C VAL A 58 -5.50 4.86 4.55
N TRP A 59 -6.60 4.63 3.82
CA TRP A 59 -7.94 4.59 4.38
C TRP A 59 -8.58 3.23 4.11
N PHE A 60 -9.32 2.71 5.08
CA PHE A 60 -10.09 1.49 4.95
C PHE A 60 -11.53 1.75 5.40
N ASP A 61 -12.48 1.58 4.47
CA ASP A 61 -13.91 1.82 4.72
C ASP A 61 -14.19 3.19 5.37
N GLY A 62 -13.58 4.24 4.79
CA GLY A 62 -13.73 5.62 5.25
C GLY A 62 -12.99 5.96 6.55
N LYS A 63 -12.26 5.03 7.15
CA LYS A 63 -11.44 5.27 8.35
C LYS A 63 -9.97 5.40 7.96
N ASP A 64 -9.30 6.43 8.48
CA ASP A 64 -7.86 6.55 8.35
C ASP A 64 -7.17 5.44 9.15
N VAL A 65 -6.37 4.63 8.46
CA VAL A 65 -5.60 3.52 9.03
C VAL A 65 -4.10 3.75 8.84
N THR A 66 -3.68 4.98 8.53
CA THR A 66 -2.27 5.34 8.33
C THR A 66 -1.44 4.98 9.55
N GLY A 67 -0.35 4.24 9.35
CA GLY A 67 0.52 3.77 10.44
C GLY A 67 -0.09 2.67 11.33
N GLN A 68 -1.34 2.26 11.11
CA GLN A 68 -1.94 1.16 11.85
C GLN A 68 -1.19 -0.16 11.55
N PRO A 69 -0.72 -0.90 12.58
CA PRO A 69 -0.02 -2.16 12.39
C PRO A 69 -0.86 -3.20 11.66
N VAL A 70 -0.21 -4.02 10.83
CA VAL A 70 -0.85 -5.10 10.05
C VAL A 70 -1.76 -6.00 10.89
N GLN A 71 -1.42 -6.30 12.15
CA GLN A 71 -2.23 -7.20 13.00
C GLN A 71 -3.61 -6.63 13.34
N LYS A 72 -3.75 -5.30 13.22
CA LYS A 72 -5.03 -4.60 13.42
C LYS A 72 -5.71 -4.25 12.11
N ARG A 73 -5.09 -4.57 10.96
CA ARG A 73 -5.69 -4.44 9.64
C ARG A 73 -6.32 -5.77 9.24
N ASN A 74 -7.53 -5.71 8.71
CA ASN A 74 -8.23 -6.89 8.18
C ASN A 74 -7.68 -7.26 6.79
N VAL A 75 -6.39 -7.60 6.70
CA VAL A 75 -5.67 -7.87 5.46
C VAL A 75 -4.87 -9.15 5.61
N ALA A 76 -4.98 -10.05 4.62
CA ALA A 76 -4.10 -11.19 4.44
C ALA A 76 -3.11 -10.89 3.31
N MET A 77 -1.83 -11.17 3.53
CA MET A 77 -0.79 -11.03 2.53
C MET A 77 -0.05 -12.37 2.38
N VAL A 78 -0.04 -12.91 1.18
CA VAL A 78 0.69 -14.13 0.85
C VAL A 78 1.94 -13.74 0.07
N TYR A 79 3.10 -14.12 0.59
CA TYR A 79 4.37 -14.02 -0.13
C TYR A 79 4.66 -15.33 -0.84
N GLN A 80 5.10 -15.27 -2.09
CA GLN A 80 5.70 -16.42 -2.76
C GLN A 80 7.20 -16.38 -2.45
N GLN A 81 7.71 -17.39 -1.72
CA GLN A 81 9.15 -17.65 -1.64
C GLN A 81 9.55 -18.46 -2.88
N PHE A 82 10.64 -18.05 -3.53
CA PHE A 82 11.32 -18.79 -4.59
C PHE A 82 12.61 -19.39 -4.06
#